data_AF-A0A926UTD3-F1
#
_entry.id   AF-A0A926UTD3-F1
#
_cell.length_a   1.000
_cell.length_b   1.000
_cell.length_c   1.000
_cell.angle_alpha   90.00
_cell.angle_beta   90.00
_cell.angle_gamma   90.00
#
_symmetry.space_group_name_H-M   'P 1'
#
loop_
_entity.id
_entity.type
_entity.pdbx_description
1 polymer ?
#
loop_
_entity_poly.entity_id
_entity_poly.type
_entity_poly.pdbx_seq_one_letter_code
_entity_poly.pdbx_strand_id
1 'polypeptide(L)' 'MGRKKDLEQVDAIAKNYNMSVQQRKDFGKFLEIEKKLGYGGTLNYRGDFTWDELSQKAKDFLENI' A
#
# COMPACT_ATOMS: atom_id res chain seq x y z
N MET A 1 8.92 -14.61 -5.89
CA MET A 1 7.61 -15.00 -5.32
C MET A 1 7.23 -13.97 -4.26
N GLY A 2 6.27 -13.09 -4.52
CA GLY A 2 5.86 -12.00 -3.60
C GLY A 2 4.64 -11.24 -4.15
N ARG A 3 4.70 -10.87 -5.44
CA ARG A 3 3.67 -10.08 -6.16
C ARG A 3 2.20 -10.48 -5.95
N LYS A 4 1.87 -11.76 -5.74
CA LYS A 4 0.46 -12.17 -5.53
C LYS A 4 -0.10 -11.70 -4.19
N LYS A 5 0.66 -11.85 -3.09
CA LYS A 5 0.18 -11.47 -1.75
C LYS A 5 0.13 -9.96 -1.56
N ASP A 6 1.11 -9.23 -2.10
CA ASP A 6 1.10 -7.75 -2.06
C ASP A 6 -0.14 -7.18 -2.77
N LEU A 7 -0.49 -7.74 -3.94
CA LEU A 7 -1.67 -7.32 -4.70
C LEU A 7 -2.99 -7.65 -3.97
N GLU A 8 -3.05 -8.77 -3.26
CA GLU A 8 -4.21 -9.14 -2.43
C GLU A 8 -4.37 -8.18 -1.24
N GLN A 9 -3.27 -7.81 -0.57
CA GLN A 9 -3.34 -6.86 0.54
C GLN A 9 -3.76 -5.47 0.08
N VAL A 10 -3.20 -4.99 -1.05
CA VAL A 10 -3.61 -3.71 -1.65
C VAL A 10 -5.07 -3.74 -2.11
N ASP A 11 -5.56 -4.86 -2.66
CA ASP A 11 -6.98 -5.04 -3.03
C ASP A 11 -7.89 -4.96 -1.81
N ALA A 12 -7.51 -5.64 -0.73
CA ALA A 12 -8.29 -5.68 0.51
C ALA A 12 -8.31 -4.32 1.21
N ILE A 13 -7.19 -3.59 1.25
CA ILE A 13 -7.13 -2.20 1.74
C ILE A 13 -7.99 -1.29 0.85
N ALA A 14 -7.85 -1.38 -0.47
CA ALA A 14 -8.65 -0.57 -1.40
C ALA A 14 -10.16 -0.80 -1.17
N LYS A 15 -10.58 -2.05 -0.91
CA LYS A 15 -11.97 -2.37 -0.53
C LYS A 15 -12.37 -1.78 0.81
N ASN A 16 -11.55 -1.96 1.86
CA ASN A 16 -11.85 -1.45 3.21
C ASN A 16 -12.05 0.06 3.22
N TYR A 17 -11.29 0.78 2.41
CA TYR A 17 -11.35 2.24 2.32
C TYR A 17 -12.26 2.75 1.19
N ASN A 18 -13.02 1.87 0.53
CA ASN A 18 -13.87 2.21 -0.62
C ASN A 18 -13.14 3.00 -1.72
N MET A 19 -11.86 2.67 -1.96
CA MET A 19 -11.08 3.30 -3.01
C MET A 19 -11.65 2.95 -4.39
N SER A 20 -11.79 3.95 -5.24
CA SER A 20 -12.06 3.77 -6.66
C SER A 20 -10.91 3.02 -7.35
N VAL A 21 -11.18 2.48 -8.54
CA VAL A 21 -10.15 1.82 -9.36
C VAL A 21 -8.97 2.75 -9.64
N GLN A 22 -9.22 4.04 -9.78
CA GLN A 22 -8.17 5.04 -9.98
C GLN A 22 -7.34 5.24 -8.71
N GLN A 23 -8.00 5.49 -7.58
CA GLN A 23 -7.32 5.63 -6.28
C GLN A 23 -6.50 4.39 -5.91
N ARG A 24 -7.00 3.18 -6.21
CA ARG A 24 -6.22 1.95 -6.01
C ARG A 24 -4.94 1.93 -6.85
N LYS A 25 -5.00 2.37 -8.11
CA LYS A 25 -3.82 2.44 -9.00
C LYS A 25 -2.82 3.47 -8.49
N ASP A 26 -3.29 4.64 -8.09
CA ASP A 26 -2.44 5.70 -7.55
C ASP A 26 -1.86 5.31 -6.19
N PHE A 27 -2.62 4.62 -5.33
CA PHE A 27 -2.14 4.06 -4.07
C PHE A 27 -1.03 3.03 -4.30
N GLY A 28 -1.17 2.16 -5.32
CA GLY A 28 -0.09 1.23 -5.70
C GLY A 28 1.20 1.96 -6.10
N LYS A 29 1.10 3.04 -6.88
CA LYS A 29 2.27 3.87 -7.23
C LYS A 29 2.86 4.59 -6.02
N PHE A 30 2.02 5.12 -5.14
CA PHE A 30 2.43 5.75 -3.90
C PHE A 30 3.30 4.80 -3.05
N LEU A 31 2.85 3.55 -2.87
CA LEU A 31 3.63 2.53 -2.17
C LEU A 31 4.98 2.21 -2.84
N GLU A 32 5.05 2.20 -4.17
CA GLU A 32 6.32 2.02 -4.88
C GLU A 32 7.28 3.20 -4.69
N ILE A 33 6.76 4.43 -4.66
CA ILE A 33 7.55 5.64 -4.39
C ILE A 33 8.08 5.60 -2.96
N GLU A 34 7.23 5.31 -1.97
CA GLU A 34 7.61 5.15 -0.56
C GLU A 34 8.73 4.12 -0.39
N LYS A 35 8.62 2.95 -1.04
CA LYS A 35 9.69 1.93 -1.02
C LYS A 35 10.99 2.45 -1.64
N LYS A 36 10.94 3.26 -2.71
CA LYS A 36 12.13 3.86 -3.32
C LYS A 36 12.78 4.94 -2.46
N LEU A 37 11.98 5.67 -1.68
CA LEU A 37 12.45 6.70 -0.75
C LEU A 37 13.03 6.13 0.55
N GLY A 38 12.94 4.80 0.75
CA GLY A 38 13.42 4.12 1.95
C GLY A 38 12.35 3.95 3.03
N TYR A 39 11.13 4.41 2.81
CA TYR A 39 9.96 4.17 3.67
C TYR A 39 9.29 2.83 3.38
N GLY A 40 10.11 1.80 3.15
CA GLY A 40 9.65 0.42 3.01
C GLY A 40 9.05 -0.11 4.30
N GLY A 41 8.29 -1.19 4.21
CA GLY A 41 7.63 -1.77 5.36
C GLY A 41 8.54 -2.62 6.23
N THR A 42 8.10 -2.89 7.45
CA THR A 42 8.89 -3.62 8.46
C THR A 42 8.57 -5.10 8.53
N LEU A 43 7.65 -5.61 7.71
CA LEU A 43 7.17 -6.99 7.77
C LEU A 43 8.29 -8.02 7.55
N ASN A 44 9.25 -7.68 6.68
CA ASN A 44 10.37 -8.56 6.38
C ASN A 44 11.60 -7.79 5.90
N TYR A 45 12.73 -8.50 5.79
CA TYR A 45 13.99 -7.96 5.29
C TYR A 45 13.95 -7.41 3.84
N ARG A 46 12.83 -7.62 3.12
CA ARG A 46 12.61 -7.12 1.76
C ARG A 46 11.90 -5.77 1.72
N GLY A 47 11.45 -5.25 2.87
CA GLY A 47 10.74 -3.99 2.94
C GLY A 47 9.24 -4.10 2.61
N ASP A 48 8.63 -5.27 2.82
CA ASP A 48 7.18 -5.43 2.63
C ASP A 48 6.41 -4.80 3.78
N PHE A 49 5.24 -4.25 3.47
CA PHE A 49 4.40 -3.59 4.45
C PHE A 49 3.56 -4.59 5.23
N THR A 50 3.51 -4.38 6.55
CA THR A 50 2.51 -4.99 7.41
C THR A 50 1.13 -4.44 7.04
N TRP A 51 0.08 -5.14 7.50
CA TRP A 51 -1.29 -4.69 7.29
C TRP A 51 -1.54 -3.31 7.92
N ASP A 52 -1.07 -3.07 9.14
CA ASP A 52 -1.19 -1.79 9.83
C ASP A 52 -0.45 -0.66 9.10
N GLU A 53 0.77 -0.90 8.60
CA GLU A 53 1.51 0.08 7.80
C GLU A 53 0.78 0.42 6.50
N LEU A 54 0.24 -0.59 5.80
CA LEU A 54 -0.58 -0.34 4.61
C LEU A 54 -1.84 0.45 4.94
N SER A 55 -2.50 0.17 6.06
CA SER A 55 -3.70 0.87 6.51
C SER A 55 -3.41 2.33 6.84
N GLN A 56 -2.31 2.60 7.56
CA GLN A 56 -1.86 3.96 7.86
C GLN A 56 -1.52 4.72 6.56
N LYS A 57 -0.77 4.10 5.66
CA LYS A 57 -0.43 4.70 4.36
C LYS A 57 -1.66 4.93 3.48
N ALA A 58 -2.64 4.05 3.51
CA ALA A 58 -3.89 4.22 2.80
C ALA A 58 -4.70 5.41 3.34
N LYS A 59 -4.71 5.58 4.66
CA LYS A 59 -5.32 6.73 5.31
C LYS A 59 -4.61 8.03 4.94
N ASP A 60 -3.29 8.08 5.07
CA ASP A 60 -2.47 9.24 4.71
C ASP A 60 -2.61 9.60 3.23
N PHE A 61 -2.61 8.60 2.35
CA PHE A 61 -2.89 8.78 0.93
C PHE A 61 -4.26 9.42 0.72
N LEU A 62 -5.33 8.89 1.35
CA LEU A 62 -6.70 9.41 1.22
C LEU A 62 -6.92 10.79 1.84
N GLU A 63 -6.20 11.14 2.90
CA GLU A 63 -6.25 12.47 3.52
C GLU A 63 -5.55 13.54 2.67
N ASN A 64 -4.67 13.14 1.72
CA ASN A 64 -3.89 14.03 0.87
C ASN A 64 -4.34 14.09 -0.61
N ILE A 65 -5.54 13.61 -0.96
CA ILE A 65 -6.10 13.64 -2.35
C ILE A 65 -7.16 14.74 -2.52
#